data_AF-A0ABD0N4Z0-F1
#
_entry.id   AF-A0ABD0N4Z0-F1
#
_cell.length_a   1.000
_cell.length_b   1.000
_cell.length_c   1.000
_cell.angle_alpha   90.00
_cell.angle_beta   90.00
_cell.angle_gamma   90.00
#
_symmetry.space_group_name_H-M   'P 1'
#
loop_
_entity.id
_entity.type
_entity.pdbx_description
1 polymer ?
#
loop_
_entity_poly.entity_id
_entity_poly.type
_entity_poly.pdbx_seq_one_letter_code
_entity_poly.pdbx_strand_id
1 'polypeptide(L)'
;MCVQKRELSELDIYHRILRFKNYTVAMINKSLLPVRLRVPFFGDMIFLTQGLKYNFELILFWGPLSLFQNKWSLHPKYKRAANRQELAKQLSRVILLTGLVNLLLCPFVLVWQVLYAFFSYAEVIKREPGSLGARRWSLYGRLYLRHFNELDHELQGRMGRGYKPAAKYMNAFVSPLLAVFAKNVAFFSGSVLAVLIALTVYDEDVLTVQHILTAITVLGVVITIT
;
A
#
# COMPACT_ATOMS: atom_id res chain seq x y z
N MET A 1 11.22 -26.41 -21.76
CA MET A 1 11.66 -25.53 -22.86
C MET A 1 10.58 -25.51 -23.96
N CYS A 2 10.55 -24.48 -24.81
CA CYS A 2 9.46 -24.22 -25.77
C CYS A 2 9.25 -25.39 -26.74
N VAL A 3 8.04 -25.96 -26.81
CA VAL A 3 7.78 -27.20 -27.59
C VAL A 3 7.36 -26.93 -29.03
N GLN A 4 6.75 -25.77 -29.32
CA GLN A 4 6.13 -25.50 -30.64
C GLN A 4 6.82 -24.43 -31.47
N LYS A 5 7.66 -23.58 -30.87
CA LYS A 5 8.32 -22.46 -31.57
C LYS A 5 9.80 -22.77 -31.72
N ARG A 6 10.32 -22.68 -32.94
CA ARG A 6 11.72 -23.01 -33.29
C ARG A 6 12.74 -22.13 -32.57
N GLU A 7 12.43 -20.85 -32.40
CA GLU A 7 13.27 -19.89 -31.68
C GLU A 7 12.44 -19.12 -30.66
N LEU A 8 13.06 -18.78 -29.54
CA LEU A 8 12.45 -17.99 -28.46
C LEU A 8 13.03 -16.57 -28.52
N SER A 9 12.18 -15.60 -28.81
CA SER A 9 12.57 -14.19 -28.73
C SER A 9 12.55 -13.70 -27.28
N GLU A 10 13.36 -12.69 -26.97
CA GLU A 10 13.28 -11.95 -25.71
C GLU A 10 11.84 -11.49 -25.44
N LEU A 11 11.17 -10.93 -26.44
CA LEU A 11 9.78 -10.48 -26.31
C LEU A 11 8.81 -11.61 -25.93
N ASP A 12 9.06 -12.84 -26.39
CA ASP A 12 8.26 -14.00 -25.98
C ASP A 12 8.44 -14.31 -24.49
N ILE A 13 9.64 -14.10 -23.94
CA ILE A 13 9.94 -14.26 -22.52
C ILE A 13 9.19 -13.19 -21.71
N TYR A 14 9.29 -11.93 -22.11
CA TYR A 14 8.56 -10.83 -21.46
C TYR A 14 7.05 -11.10 -21.46
N HIS A 15 6.46 -11.49 -22.58
CA HIS A 15 5.03 -11.82 -22.66
C HIS A 15 4.63 -13.00 -21.78
N ARG A 16 5.52 -13.99 -21.57
CA ARG A 16 5.25 -15.13 -20.67
C ARG A 16 5.29 -14.70 -19.20
N ILE A 17 6.27 -13.90 -18.81
CA ILE A 17 6.44 -13.43 -17.43
C ILE A 17 5.34 -12.42 -17.06
N LEU A 18 5.06 -11.48 -17.96
CA LEU A 18 4.26 -10.29 -17.66
C LEU A 18 2.81 -10.37 -18.12
N ARG A 19 2.35 -11.51 -18.67
CA ARG A 19 1.00 -11.71 -19.21
C ARG A 19 -0.09 -11.05 -18.36
N PHE A 20 -0.22 -11.50 -17.10
CA PHE A 20 -1.28 -11.01 -16.21
C PHE A 20 -1.01 -9.59 -15.70
N LYS A 21 0.27 -9.21 -15.53
CA LYS A 21 0.63 -7.84 -15.15
C LYS A 21 0.23 -6.83 -16.21
N ASN A 22 0.43 -7.14 -17.48
CA ASN A 22 0.01 -6.31 -18.60
C ASN A 22 -1.52 -6.13 -18.64
N TYR A 23 -2.29 -7.19 -18.34
CA TYR A 23 -3.75 -7.06 -18.18
C TYR A 23 -4.11 -6.10 -17.04
N THR A 24 -3.49 -6.25 -15.86
CA THR A 24 -3.74 -5.36 -14.72
C THR A 24 -3.40 -3.91 -15.02
N VAL A 25 -2.25 -3.65 -15.67
CA VAL A 25 -1.86 -2.30 -16.12
C VAL A 25 -2.90 -1.74 -17.09
N ALA A 26 -3.32 -2.51 -18.10
CA ALA A 26 -4.34 -2.08 -19.06
C ALA A 26 -5.68 -1.75 -18.38
N MET A 27 -6.12 -2.57 -17.42
CA MET A 27 -7.38 -2.36 -16.71
C MET A 27 -7.36 -1.13 -15.81
N ILE A 28 -6.24 -0.86 -15.13
CA ILE A 28 -6.06 0.35 -14.33
C ILE A 28 -6.03 1.60 -15.22
N ASN A 29 -5.28 1.58 -16.32
CA ASN A 29 -5.16 2.74 -17.21
C ASN A 29 -6.48 3.06 -17.93
N LYS A 30 -7.29 2.05 -18.24
CA LYS A 30 -8.64 2.20 -18.79
C LYS A 30 -9.72 2.45 -17.74
N SER A 31 -9.36 2.60 -16.46
CA SER A 31 -10.29 2.82 -15.35
C SER A 31 -11.42 1.79 -15.26
N LEU A 32 -11.13 0.52 -15.60
CA LEU A 32 -12.10 -0.58 -15.56
C LEU A 32 -12.30 -1.15 -14.15
N LEU A 33 -11.30 -0.98 -13.28
CA LEU A 33 -11.36 -1.43 -11.89
C LEU A 33 -11.83 -0.28 -10.98
N PRO A 34 -12.74 -0.55 -10.03
CA PRO A 34 -13.30 0.47 -9.13
C PRO A 34 -12.29 0.81 -8.01
N VAL A 35 -11.22 1.51 -8.38
CA VAL A 35 -10.17 1.96 -7.44
C VAL A 35 -10.33 3.40 -7.00
N ARG A 36 -11.14 4.19 -7.71
CA ARG A 36 -11.46 5.58 -7.36
C ARG A 36 -12.77 5.61 -6.59
N LEU A 37 -12.73 6.07 -5.36
CA LEU A 37 -13.87 6.19 -4.46
C LEU A 37 -14.10 7.66 -4.16
N ARG A 38 -15.33 8.12 -4.32
CA ARG A 38 -15.73 9.47 -3.90
C ARG A 38 -16.26 9.39 -2.47
N VAL A 39 -15.48 9.89 -1.52
CA VAL A 39 -15.83 9.85 -0.10
C VAL A 39 -16.33 11.23 0.31
N PRO A 40 -17.45 11.31 1.06
CA PRO A 40 -17.94 12.59 1.57
C PRO A 40 -16.84 13.28 2.38
N PHE A 41 -16.74 14.61 2.26
CA PHE A 41 -15.74 15.49 2.89
C PHE A 41 -14.29 15.37 2.40
N PHE A 42 -13.84 14.18 1.95
CA PHE A 42 -12.46 13.94 1.52
C PHE A 42 -12.25 13.98 0.00
N GLY A 43 -13.34 13.98 -0.78
CA GLY A 43 -13.28 14.04 -2.25
C GLY A 43 -12.92 12.69 -2.88
N ASP A 44 -12.21 12.75 -4.01
CA ASP A 44 -11.82 11.55 -4.77
C ASP A 44 -10.55 10.93 -4.18
N MET A 45 -10.70 9.72 -3.64
CA MET A 45 -9.62 8.92 -3.07
C MET A 45 -9.33 7.68 -3.90
N ILE A 46 -8.05 7.30 -3.96
CA ILE A 46 -7.62 6.09 -4.66
C ILE A 46 -7.37 4.99 -3.63
N PHE A 47 -8.17 3.93 -3.68
CA PHE A 47 -8.08 2.78 -2.78
C PHE A 47 -7.63 1.53 -3.56
N LEU A 48 -6.33 1.25 -3.51
CA LEU A 48 -5.75 0.02 -4.05
C LEU A 48 -4.74 -0.58 -3.08
N THR A 49 -5.19 -1.56 -2.32
CA THR A 49 -4.37 -2.33 -1.37
C THR A 49 -3.85 -3.61 -2.02
N GLN A 50 -2.87 -4.27 -1.38
CA GLN A 50 -2.39 -5.57 -1.83
C GLN A 50 -3.50 -6.63 -1.79
N GLY A 51 -4.35 -6.61 -0.76
CA GLY A 51 -5.49 -7.52 -0.64
C GLY A 51 -6.53 -7.32 -1.75
N LEU A 52 -6.84 -6.07 -2.11
CA LEU A 52 -7.76 -5.80 -3.23
C LEU A 52 -7.17 -6.23 -4.57
N LYS A 53 -5.89 -5.93 -4.80
CA LYS A 53 -5.16 -6.38 -6.00
C LYS A 53 -5.16 -7.91 -6.11
N TYR A 54 -4.87 -8.61 -5.00
CA TYR A 54 -4.92 -10.07 -4.92
C TYR A 54 -6.30 -10.61 -5.31
N ASN A 55 -7.37 -10.01 -4.77
CA ASN A 55 -8.74 -10.40 -5.10
C ASN A 55 -9.07 -10.21 -6.58
N PHE A 56 -8.65 -9.09 -7.19
CA PHE A 56 -8.83 -8.89 -8.64
C PHE A 56 -8.08 -9.95 -9.46
N GLU A 57 -6.83 -10.23 -9.10
CA GLU A 57 -6.07 -11.27 -9.78
C GLU A 57 -6.79 -12.62 -9.60
N LEU A 58 -7.25 -12.95 -8.39
CA LEU A 58 -7.92 -14.22 -8.06
C LEU A 58 -9.16 -14.45 -8.92
N ILE A 59 -10.02 -13.43 -9.00
CA ILE A 59 -11.26 -13.48 -9.77
C ILE A 59 -10.97 -13.60 -11.27
N LEU A 60 -9.96 -12.89 -11.78
CA LEU A 60 -9.75 -12.77 -13.22
C LEU A 60 -8.83 -13.84 -13.82
N PHE A 61 -7.78 -14.27 -13.11
CA PHE A 61 -6.65 -14.99 -13.73
C PHE A 61 -6.36 -16.40 -13.20
N TRP A 62 -6.50 -16.65 -11.89
CA TRP A 62 -5.97 -17.88 -11.28
C TRP A 62 -6.95 -18.62 -10.37
N GLY A 63 -8.10 -18.04 -10.04
CA GLY A 63 -9.16 -18.74 -9.31
C GLY A 63 -9.78 -19.89 -10.13
N PRO A 64 -10.49 -20.82 -9.46
CA PRO A 64 -11.10 -21.99 -10.11
C PRO A 64 -12.18 -21.60 -11.13
N LEU A 65 -12.81 -20.43 -10.96
CA LEU A 65 -13.82 -19.86 -11.86
C LEU A 65 -13.28 -18.67 -12.66
N SER A 66 -11.96 -18.59 -12.83
CA SER A 66 -11.32 -17.48 -13.54
C SER A 66 -11.60 -17.50 -15.05
N LEU A 67 -11.21 -16.41 -15.73
CA LEU A 67 -11.46 -16.26 -17.17
C LEU A 67 -10.53 -17.15 -18.02
N PHE A 68 -9.39 -17.53 -17.47
CA PHE A 68 -8.35 -18.30 -18.12
C PHE A 68 -8.56 -19.80 -17.86
N GLN A 69 -8.60 -20.59 -18.94
CA GLN A 69 -8.71 -22.05 -18.84
C GLN A 69 -7.40 -22.66 -18.32
N ASN A 70 -6.30 -22.17 -18.87
CA ASN A 70 -4.94 -22.51 -18.49
C ASN A 70 -4.17 -21.21 -18.24
N LYS A 71 -2.95 -21.29 -17.72
CA LYS A 71 -2.06 -20.12 -17.49
C LYS A 71 -1.82 -19.23 -18.73
N TRP A 72 -2.20 -19.67 -19.93
CA TRP A 72 -1.99 -18.97 -21.20
C TRP A 72 -3.20 -18.73 -22.09
N SER A 73 -4.28 -19.50 -21.95
CA SER A 73 -5.40 -19.44 -22.87
C SER A 73 -6.67 -18.98 -22.17
N LEU A 74 -7.30 -17.95 -22.72
CA LEU A 74 -8.64 -17.52 -22.33
C LEU A 74 -9.67 -18.53 -22.84
N HIS A 75 -10.70 -18.82 -22.04
CA HIS A 75 -11.76 -19.71 -22.53
C HIS A 75 -12.37 -19.18 -23.84
N PRO A 76 -12.59 -20.02 -24.87
CA PRO A 76 -13.13 -19.60 -26.15
C PRO A 76 -14.49 -18.89 -26.06
N LYS A 77 -15.29 -19.20 -25.03
CA LYS A 77 -16.57 -18.54 -24.75
C LYS A 77 -16.46 -17.02 -24.58
N TYR A 78 -15.35 -16.53 -24.03
CA TYR A 78 -15.11 -15.09 -23.84
C TYR A 78 -14.66 -14.37 -25.12
N LYS A 79 -14.33 -15.10 -26.20
CA LYS A 79 -13.94 -14.51 -27.50
C LYS A 79 -15.15 -14.16 -28.37
N ARG A 80 -16.34 -14.70 -28.07
CA ARG A 80 -17.57 -14.50 -28.84
C ARG A 80 -18.47 -13.49 -28.13
N ALA A 81 -18.98 -12.51 -28.87
CA ALA A 81 -19.84 -11.46 -28.31
C ALA A 81 -21.27 -11.95 -27.95
N ALA A 82 -21.74 -13.05 -28.56
CA ALA A 82 -23.11 -13.54 -28.42
C ALA A 82 -23.53 -13.78 -26.96
N ASN A 83 -22.63 -14.32 -26.12
CA ASN A 83 -22.96 -14.72 -24.75
C ASN A 83 -22.54 -13.68 -23.70
N ARG A 84 -22.30 -12.42 -24.10
CA ARG A 84 -21.74 -11.38 -23.21
C ARG A 84 -22.56 -11.18 -21.94
N GLN A 85 -23.89 -11.15 -22.06
CA GLN A 85 -24.79 -10.92 -20.91
C GLN A 85 -24.77 -12.08 -19.91
N GLU A 86 -24.78 -13.31 -20.41
CA GLU A 86 -24.70 -14.50 -19.57
C GLU A 86 -23.37 -14.59 -18.84
N LEU A 87 -22.27 -14.34 -19.54
CA LEU A 87 -20.91 -14.33 -18.97
C LEU A 87 -20.73 -13.21 -17.94
N ALA A 88 -21.34 -12.04 -18.17
CA ALA A 88 -21.35 -10.95 -17.19
C ALA A 88 -22.10 -11.35 -15.91
N LYS A 89 -23.25 -12.01 -16.02
CA LYS A 89 -24.00 -12.55 -14.87
C LYS A 89 -23.19 -13.60 -14.10
N GLN A 90 -22.49 -14.50 -14.82
CA GLN A 90 -21.61 -15.49 -14.18
C GLN A 90 -20.48 -14.80 -13.40
N LEU A 91 -19.78 -13.83 -14.00
CA LEU A 91 -18.71 -13.08 -13.35
C LEU A 91 -19.23 -12.29 -12.13
N SER A 92 -20.42 -11.70 -12.22
CA SER A 92 -21.05 -11.00 -11.10
C SER A 92 -21.31 -11.93 -9.91
N ARG A 93 -21.77 -13.17 -10.13
CA ARG A 93 -21.94 -14.17 -9.06
C ARG A 93 -20.62 -14.56 -8.43
N VAL A 94 -19.56 -14.72 -9.22
CA VAL A 94 -18.21 -15.02 -8.71
C VAL A 94 -17.72 -13.88 -7.82
N ILE A 95 -17.85 -12.63 -8.27
CA ILE A 95 -17.47 -11.45 -7.49
C ILE A 95 -18.24 -11.40 -6.17
N LEU A 96 -19.56 -11.65 -6.19
CA LEU A 96 -20.39 -11.66 -4.99
C LEU A 96 -19.94 -12.76 -4.01
N LEU A 97 -19.72 -13.98 -4.49
CA LEU A 97 -19.27 -15.09 -3.66
C LEU A 97 -17.89 -14.83 -3.05
N THR A 98 -16.94 -14.32 -3.84
CA THR A 98 -15.61 -13.93 -3.34
C THR A 98 -15.73 -12.79 -2.31
N GLY A 99 -16.63 -11.83 -2.51
CA GLY A 99 -16.93 -10.79 -1.54
C GLY A 99 -17.44 -11.35 -0.21
N LEU A 100 -18.38 -12.30 -0.26
CA LEU A 100 -18.93 -12.96 0.94
C LEU A 100 -17.86 -13.75 1.69
N VAL A 101 -16.99 -14.47 0.99
CA VAL A 101 -15.85 -15.17 1.60
C VAL A 101 -14.88 -14.19 2.26
N ASN A 102 -14.55 -13.06 1.61
CA ASN A 102 -13.71 -12.04 2.23
C ASN A 102 -14.37 -11.42 3.47
N LEU A 103 -15.69 -11.22 3.47
CA LEU A 103 -16.42 -10.70 4.62
C LEU A 103 -16.38 -11.68 5.80
N LEU A 104 -16.54 -12.98 5.54
CA LEU A 104 -16.42 -14.03 6.55
C LEU A 104 -15.00 -14.12 7.14
N LEU A 105 -13.97 -13.95 6.30
CA LEU A 105 -12.56 -13.99 6.71
C LEU A 105 -12.06 -12.67 7.32
N CYS A 106 -12.83 -11.59 7.20
CA CYS A 106 -12.49 -10.25 7.65
C CYS A 106 -11.93 -10.20 9.09
N PRO A 107 -12.59 -10.76 10.13
CA PRO A 107 -12.07 -10.66 11.50
C PRO A 107 -10.68 -11.30 11.67
N PHE A 108 -10.44 -12.45 11.03
CA PHE A 108 -9.15 -13.15 11.10
C PHE A 108 -8.05 -12.37 10.39
N VAL A 109 -8.33 -11.86 9.19
CA VAL A 109 -7.40 -11.03 8.43
C VAL A 109 -7.09 -9.75 9.20
N LEU A 110 -8.08 -9.12 9.84
CA LEU A 110 -7.89 -7.90 10.60
C LEU A 110 -6.98 -8.13 11.81
N VAL A 111 -7.22 -9.20 12.60
CA VAL A 111 -6.35 -9.56 13.74
C VAL A 111 -4.91 -9.77 13.28
N TRP A 112 -4.72 -10.50 12.18
CA TRP A 112 -3.38 -10.71 11.62
C TRP A 112 -2.72 -9.40 11.18
N GLN A 113 -3.44 -8.51 10.51
CA GLN A 113 -2.90 -7.21 10.07
C GLN A 113 -2.53 -6.33 11.26
N VAL A 114 -3.33 -6.30 12.33
CA VAL A 114 -3.04 -5.54 13.54
C VAL A 114 -1.79 -6.06 14.24
N LEU A 115 -1.70 -7.39 14.44
CA LEU A 115 -0.52 -8.01 15.05
C LEU A 115 0.74 -7.77 14.21
N TYR A 116 0.66 -7.98 12.89
CA TYR A 116 1.78 -7.76 11.99
C TYR A 116 2.23 -6.29 11.99
N ALA A 117 1.28 -5.34 11.94
CA ALA A 117 1.59 -3.93 11.99
C ALA A 117 2.22 -3.53 13.32
N PHE A 118 1.71 -4.04 14.45
CA PHE A 118 2.30 -3.79 15.76
C PHE A 118 3.73 -4.31 15.84
N PHE A 119 3.96 -5.59 15.51
CA PHE A 119 5.30 -6.17 15.58
C PHE A 119 6.30 -5.55 14.59
N SER A 120 5.84 -5.07 13.44
CA SER A 120 6.73 -4.49 12.42
C SER A 120 7.03 -3.01 12.65
N TYR A 121 6.08 -2.23 13.18
CA TYR A 121 6.19 -0.78 13.24
C TYR A 121 6.30 -0.20 14.66
N ALA A 122 5.97 -0.94 15.73
CA ALA A 122 6.05 -0.42 17.10
C ALA A 122 7.49 -0.01 17.49
N GLU A 123 8.48 -0.82 17.10
CA GLU A 123 9.89 -0.49 17.35
C GLU A 123 10.32 0.75 16.54
N VAL A 124 9.87 0.85 15.30
CA VAL A 124 10.18 1.97 14.41
C VAL A 124 9.62 3.29 14.97
N ILE A 125 8.40 3.28 15.51
CA ILE A 125 7.79 4.45 16.16
C ILE A 125 8.64 4.93 17.33
N LYS A 126 9.19 4.00 18.12
CA LYS A 126 10.04 4.34 19.28
C LYS A 126 11.42 4.85 18.86
N ARG A 127 12.03 4.27 17.82
CA ARG A 127 13.42 4.57 17.42
C ARG A 127 13.52 5.76 16.48
N GLU A 128 12.68 5.81 15.46
CA GLU A 128 12.74 6.83 14.40
C GLU A 128 11.32 7.11 13.89
N PRO A 129 10.50 7.87 14.63
CA PRO A 129 9.12 8.17 14.23
C PRO A 129 9.05 8.91 12.89
N GLY A 130 10.07 9.71 12.56
CA GLY A 130 10.18 10.43 11.29
C GLY A 130 10.20 9.53 10.05
N SER A 131 10.64 8.26 10.19
CA SER A 131 10.67 7.30 9.09
C SER A 131 9.27 6.98 8.54
N LEU A 132 8.22 7.04 9.38
CA LEU A 132 6.83 6.86 8.95
C LEU A 132 6.30 8.05 8.15
N GLY A 133 6.89 9.23 8.33
CA GLY A 133 6.60 10.42 7.51
C GLY A 133 7.19 10.33 6.10
N ALA A 134 8.15 9.43 5.87
CA ALA A 134 8.72 9.22 4.55
C ALA A 134 7.67 8.64 3.59
N ARG A 135 7.52 9.29 2.45
CA ARG A 135 6.56 8.87 1.42
C ARG A 135 7.11 7.67 0.66
N ARG A 136 6.22 6.83 0.12
CA ARG A 136 6.58 5.74 -0.80
C ARG A 136 5.71 5.76 -2.03
N TRP A 137 6.22 5.18 -3.13
CA TRP A 137 5.41 4.95 -4.33
C TRP A 137 4.22 4.05 -3.98
N SER A 138 3.00 4.56 -4.20
CA SER A 138 1.77 3.81 -3.92
C SER A 138 1.61 2.62 -4.87
N LEU A 139 0.89 1.58 -4.44
CA LEU A 139 0.62 0.43 -5.31
C LEU A 139 -0.11 0.83 -6.60
N TYR A 140 -1.02 1.79 -6.51
CA TYR A 140 -1.67 2.39 -7.68
C TYR A 140 -0.67 3.08 -8.59
N GLY A 141 0.19 3.97 -8.04
CA GLY A 141 1.23 4.65 -8.82
C GLY A 141 2.17 3.67 -9.50
N ARG A 142 2.47 2.54 -8.85
CA ARG A 142 3.28 1.46 -9.43
C ARG A 142 2.65 0.80 -10.65
N LEU A 143 1.32 0.72 -10.74
CA LEU A 143 0.63 0.17 -11.90
C LEU A 143 0.36 1.23 -12.96
N TYR A 144 0.01 2.45 -12.52
CA TYR A 144 -0.30 3.57 -13.40
C TYR A 144 0.92 4.03 -14.20
N LEU A 145 2.09 4.13 -13.56
CA LEU A 145 3.32 4.59 -14.19
C LEU A 145 4.06 3.48 -14.96
N ARG A 146 3.61 2.22 -14.88
CA ARG A 146 4.30 1.07 -15.47
C ARG A 146 4.05 0.98 -16.97
N HIS A 147 5.10 0.69 -17.74
CA HIS A 147 5.00 0.41 -19.17
C HIS A 147 4.56 -1.04 -19.41
N PHE A 148 3.96 -1.29 -20.58
CA PHE A 148 3.73 -2.66 -21.02
C PHE A 148 5.05 -3.38 -21.23
N ASN A 149 5.09 -4.66 -20.84
CA ASN A 149 6.31 -5.47 -20.91
C ASN A 149 7.50 -4.94 -20.10
N GLU A 150 7.28 -4.11 -19.07
CA GLU A 150 8.34 -3.69 -18.13
C GLU A 150 8.46 -4.69 -16.98
N LEU A 151 9.65 -5.19 -16.68
CA LEU A 151 9.93 -6.09 -15.55
C LEU A 151 9.94 -5.32 -14.21
N ASP A 152 9.83 -6.04 -13.10
CA ASP A 152 9.72 -5.39 -11.79
C ASP A 152 10.99 -4.64 -11.37
N HIS A 153 12.17 -5.15 -11.73
CA HIS A 153 13.44 -4.49 -11.41
C HIS A 153 13.68 -3.26 -12.28
N GLU A 154 13.23 -3.26 -13.53
CA GLU A 154 13.29 -2.09 -14.44
C GLU A 154 12.41 -0.96 -13.90
N LEU A 155 11.17 -1.29 -13.54
CA LEU A 155 10.24 -0.36 -12.90
C LEU A 155 10.83 0.21 -11.60
N GLN A 156 11.40 -0.67 -10.76
CA GLN A 156 12.02 -0.27 -9.51
C GLN A 156 13.23 0.65 -9.75
N GLY A 157 14.06 0.37 -10.76
CA GLY A 157 15.20 1.21 -11.13
C GLY A 157 14.77 2.61 -11.59
N ARG A 158 13.69 2.71 -12.37
CA ARG A 158 13.12 4.00 -12.78
C ARG A 158 12.50 4.76 -11.60
N MET A 159 11.70 4.10 -10.78
CA MET A 159 11.08 4.70 -9.59
C MET A 159 12.09 5.10 -8.52
N GLY A 160 13.18 4.33 -8.38
CA GLY A 160 14.29 4.65 -7.49
C GLY A 160 14.99 5.94 -7.90
N ARG A 161 15.30 6.10 -9.20
CA ARG A 161 15.87 7.34 -9.75
C ARG A 161 14.94 8.54 -9.55
N GLY A 162 13.63 8.34 -9.71
CA GLY A 162 12.62 9.39 -9.52
C GLY A 162 12.27 9.71 -8.05
N TYR A 163 12.76 8.94 -7.07
CA TYR A 163 12.33 9.08 -5.68
C TYR A 163 12.80 10.40 -5.05
N LYS A 164 14.10 10.71 -5.14
CA LYS A 164 14.69 11.94 -4.57
C LYS A 164 14.01 13.22 -5.08
N PRO A 165 13.84 13.43 -6.41
CA PRO A 165 13.17 14.64 -6.90
C PRO A 165 11.69 14.69 -6.51
N ALA A 166 10.97 13.56 -6.52
CA ALA A 166 9.57 13.52 -6.09
C ALA A 166 9.41 13.85 -4.60
N ALA A 167 10.31 13.36 -3.74
CA ALA A 167 10.32 13.70 -2.32
C ALA A 167 10.58 15.19 -2.09
N LYS A 168 11.57 15.78 -2.80
CA LYS A 168 11.84 17.23 -2.73
C LYS A 168 10.63 18.06 -3.16
N TYR A 169 9.97 17.67 -4.24
CA TYR A 169 8.75 18.33 -4.70
C TYR A 169 7.65 18.32 -3.62
N MET A 170 7.37 17.15 -3.04
CA MET A 170 6.34 17.04 -2.00
C MET A 170 6.70 17.82 -0.73
N ASN A 171 7.98 17.89 -0.37
CA ASN A 171 8.46 18.64 0.80
C ASN A 171 8.39 20.16 0.60
N ALA A 172 8.28 20.66 -0.63
CA ALA A 172 8.05 22.08 -0.89
C ALA A 172 6.64 22.53 -0.46
N PHE A 173 5.69 21.59 -0.33
CA PHE A 173 4.31 21.88 0.07
C PHE A 173 4.10 21.54 1.56
N VAL A 174 4.56 22.45 2.43
CA VAL A 174 4.35 22.33 3.88
C VAL A 174 3.05 23.05 4.27
N SER A 175 2.25 22.42 5.13
CA SER A 175 1.04 23.05 5.69
C SER A 175 1.45 24.05 6.80
N PRO A 176 1.14 25.35 6.67
CA PRO A 176 1.54 26.36 7.65
C PRO A 176 0.85 26.14 9.00
N LEU A 177 -0.41 25.72 9.01
CA LEU A 177 -1.14 25.40 10.25
C LEU A 177 -0.48 24.25 10.99
N LEU A 178 -0.14 23.16 10.27
CA LEU A 178 0.53 22.01 10.88
C LEU A 178 1.89 22.40 11.47
N ALA A 179 2.64 23.26 10.79
CA ALA A 179 3.93 23.73 11.27
C ALA A 179 3.82 24.57 12.56
N VAL A 180 2.79 25.43 12.67
CA VAL A 180 2.53 26.20 13.89
C VAL A 180 2.14 25.27 15.05
N PHE A 181 1.24 24.32 14.81
CA PHE A 181 0.86 23.33 15.82
C PHE A 181 2.06 22.51 16.29
N ALA A 182 2.86 21.98 15.37
CA ALA A 182 4.05 21.19 15.69
C ALA A 182 5.03 21.98 16.57
N LYS A 183 5.35 23.23 16.20
CA LYS A 183 6.24 24.10 16.99
C LYS A 183 5.73 24.36 18.41
N ASN A 184 4.44 24.63 18.56
CA ASN A 184 3.85 24.89 19.87
C ASN A 184 3.88 23.63 20.75
N VAL A 185 3.51 22.48 20.21
CA VAL A 185 3.55 21.20 20.94
C VAL A 185 5.00 20.87 21.34
N ALA A 186 5.95 21.01 20.42
CA ALA A 186 7.37 20.80 20.70
C ALA A 186 7.88 21.70 21.84
N PHE A 187 7.47 22.99 21.86
CA PHE A 187 7.85 23.93 22.91
C PHE A 187 7.28 23.54 24.28
N PHE A 188 5.98 23.26 24.36
CA PHE A 188 5.35 22.88 25.64
C PHE A 188 5.92 21.55 26.16
N SER A 189 6.01 20.52 25.32
CA SER A 189 6.57 19.23 25.71
C SER A 189 8.05 19.35 26.09
N GLY A 190 8.82 20.15 25.35
CA GLY A 190 10.23 20.42 25.63
C GLY A 190 10.46 21.14 26.95
N SER A 191 9.63 22.15 27.28
CA SER A 191 9.74 22.88 28.55
C SER A 191 9.50 21.98 29.76
N VAL A 192 8.47 21.12 29.71
CA VAL A 192 8.16 20.19 30.80
C VAL A 192 9.25 19.13 30.92
N LEU A 193 9.71 18.59 29.79
CA LEU A 193 10.78 17.59 29.77
C LEU A 193 12.09 18.15 30.32
N ALA A 194 12.47 19.38 29.97
CA ALA A 194 13.68 20.03 30.46
C ALA A 194 13.67 20.18 31.98
N VAL A 195 12.53 20.59 32.57
CA VAL A 195 12.37 20.70 34.02
C VAL A 195 12.47 19.33 34.69
N LEU A 196 11.81 18.30 34.14
CA LEU A 196 11.90 16.94 34.68
C LEU A 196 13.33 16.41 34.63
N ILE A 197 14.04 16.61 33.52
CA ILE A 197 15.45 16.21 33.40
C ILE A 197 16.31 16.95 34.44
N ALA A 198 16.14 18.26 34.60
CA ALA A 198 16.89 19.03 35.58
C ALA A 198 16.66 18.53 37.02
N LEU A 199 15.42 18.23 37.38
CA LEU A 199 15.09 17.66 38.69
C LEU A 199 15.70 16.27 38.88
N THR A 200 15.66 15.41 37.85
CA THR A 200 16.26 14.06 37.93
C THR A 200 17.79 14.06 38.02
N VAL A 201 18.44 15.10 37.48
CA VAL A 201 19.90 15.27 37.58
C VAL A 201 20.28 15.85 38.95
N TYR A 202 19.41 16.68 39.54
CA TYR A 202 19.61 17.22 40.88
C TYR A 202 19.42 16.15 41.96
N ASP A 203 18.38 15.32 41.80
CA ASP A 203 18.05 14.24 42.72
C ASP A 203 17.52 13.03 41.94
N GLU A 204 18.26 11.92 42.01
CA GLU A 204 17.92 10.68 41.31
C GLU A 204 16.63 10.04 41.87
N ASP A 205 16.26 10.33 43.12
CA ASP A 205 15.06 9.76 43.75
C ASP A 205 13.78 10.20 43.03
N VAL A 206 13.82 11.29 42.28
CA VAL A 206 12.74 11.76 41.40
C VAL A 206 12.35 10.69 40.36
N LEU A 207 13.28 9.86 39.89
CA LEU A 207 12.96 8.78 38.94
C LEU A 207 12.07 7.69 39.54
N THR A 208 12.13 7.49 40.86
CA THR A 208 11.35 6.48 41.57
C THR A 208 9.91 6.89 41.82
N VAL A 209 9.61 8.20 41.70
CA VAL A 209 8.26 8.75 41.84
C VAL A 209 7.37 8.20 40.72
N GLN A 210 6.14 7.86 41.12
CA GLN A 210 5.16 7.25 40.22
C GLN A 210 4.96 8.11 38.96
N HIS A 211 4.97 7.46 37.81
CA HIS A 211 4.75 8.03 36.48
C HIS A 211 5.83 8.97 35.90
N ILE A 212 6.89 9.33 36.63
CA ILE A 212 7.92 10.26 36.10
C ILE A 212 8.66 9.64 34.91
N LEU A 213 9.10 8.38 35.01
CA LEU A 213 9.76 7.69 33.90
C LEU A 213 8.86 7.54 32.66
N THR A 214 7.58 7.23 32.86
CA THR A 214 6.61 7.16 31.77
C THR A 214 6.33 8.53 31.15
N ALA A 215 6.33 9.59 31.94
CA ALA A 215 6.13 10.95 31.45
C ALA A 215 7.32 11.42 30.61
N ILE A 216 8.56 11.21 31.09
CA ILE A 216 9.80 11.53 30.36
C ILE A 216 9.84 10.80 29.02
N THR A 217 9.52 9.51 29.00
CA THR A 217 9.53 8.71 27.77
C THR A 217 8.46 9.15 26.78
N VAL A 218 7.23 9.41 27.23
CA VAL A 218 6.14 9.91 26.36
C VAL A 218 6.47 11.30 25.82
N LEU A 219 6.95 12.22 26.66
CA LEU A 219 7.35 13.57 26.23
C LEU A 219 8.49 13.54 25.22
N GLY A 220 9.49 12.65 25.41
CA GLY A 220 10.55 12.44 24.44
C GLY A 220 10.03 11.94 23.08
N VAL A 221 9.06 11.03 23.08
CA VAL A 221 8.42 10.56 21.84
C VAL A 221 7.61 11.68 21.18
N VAL A 222 6.87 12.49 21.95
CA VAL A 222 6.11 13.62 21.40
C VAL A 222 7.03 14.63 20.71
N ILE A 223 8.14 15.02 21.37
CA ILE A 223 9.11 15.98 20.81
C ILE A 223 9.78 15.44 19.54
N THR A 224 10.05 14.13 19.46
CA THR A 224 10.66 13.54 18.26
C THR A 224 9.69 13.41 17.09
N ILE A 225 8.37 13.44 17.35
CA ILE A 225 7.33 13.44 16.31
C ILE A 225 7.05 14.85 15.79
N THR A 226 7.10 15.86 16.66
CA THR A 226 6.71 17.26 16.37
C THR A 226 7.85 18.08 15.80
#